data_AF-A0A075GH29-F1
#
_entry.id   AF-A0A075GH29-F1
#
_cell.length_a   1.000
_cell.length_b   1.000
_cell.length_c   1.000
_cell.angle_alpha   90.00
_cell.angle_beta   90.00
_cell.angle_gamma   90.00
#
_symmetry.space_group_name_H-M   'P 1'
#
loop_
_entity.id
_entity.type
_entity.pdbx_description
1 polymer ?
#
loop_
_entity_poly.entity_id
_entity_poly.type
_entity_poly.pdbx_seq_one_letter_code
_entity_poly.pdbx_strand_id
1 'polypeptide(L)'
;MSNWELVMPGGGLTAIGLTGIVLSYSGIAHTFIDGLHALTGLLFFFGLIFMGAGILDGGVSTSNRTKATVLVVIAIILGFGAAAFIGSESTTLPTVAGLLIMVTIPGIIIAYMAMKMPQYVKPVGLIFIFAIGLGITVFFGFGILGPTGYLLPEAVEEAVEEIVQEIPEGKIFAISILAGSAEQGNPDYDPDVGTISKGSVIQWTNNDEVMHTVTSSLDFGETFDSSILNAGEKFLLDSNELDIGSYEYMCVVHPWMVASIVIEEPVE
;
A
#
# COMPACT_ATOMS: atom_id res chain seq x y z
N MET A 1 15.09 -38.71 -6.33
CA MET A 1 14.40 -37.94 -7.39
C MET A 1 13.48 -36.99 -6.66
N SER A 2 13.44 -35.70 -7.04
CA SER A 2 12.62 -34.67 -6.41
C SER A 2 11.19 -35.18 -6.21
N ASN A 3 10.60 -34.93 -5.03
CA ASN A 3 9.21 -35.28 -4.80
C ASN A 3 8.33 -34.29 -5.57
N TRP A 4 8.11 -34.60 -6.85
CA TRP A 4 7.38 -33.74 -7.78
C TRP A 4 5.93 -33.51 -7.38
N GLU A 5 5.36 -34.40 -6.55
CA GLU A 5 4.04 -34.24 -5.96
C GLU A 5 4.00 -33.07 -4.97
N LEU A 6 5.14 -32.67 -4.40
CA LEU A 6 5.27 -31.49 -3.54
C LEU A 6 5.83 -30.27 -4.31
N VAL A 7 6.77 -30.50 -5.23
CA VAL A 7 7.42 -29.40 -6.00
C VAL A 7 6.45 -28.72 -6.96
N MET A 8 5.63 -29.46 -7.72
CA MET A 8 4.71 -28.85 -8.69
C MET A 8 3.62 -28.00 -8.02
N PRO A 9 2.89 -28.51 -7.01
CA PRO A 9 1.88 -27.70 -6.32
C PRO A 9 2.52 -26.55 -5.54
N GLY A 10 3.67 -26.77 -4.88
CA GLY A 10 4.39 -25.73 -4.16
C GLY A 10 4.84 -24.58 -5.07
N GLY A 11 5.41 -24.89 -6.23
CA GLY A 11 5.79 -23.89 -7.23
C GLY A 11 4.59 -23.12 -7.79
N GLY A 12 3.48 -23.82 -8.05
CA GLY A 12 2.23 -23.18 -8.51
C GLY A 12 1.64 -22.21 -7.48
N LEU A 13 1.55 -22.63 -6.22
CA LEU A 13 1.07 -21.78 -5.11
C LEU A 13 1.98 -20.57 -4.89
N THR A 14 3.30 -20.76 -4.97
CA THR A 14 4.28 -19.67 -4.88
C THR A 14 4.07 -18.66 -5.98
N ALA A 15 3.90 -19.11 -7.24
CA ALA A 15 3.72 -18.22 -8.39
C ALA A 15 2.39 -17.44 -8.35
N ILE A 16 1.29 -18.09 -7.94
CA ILE A 16 -0.02 -17.46 -7.77
C ILE A 16 0.03 -16.43 -6.63
N GLY A 17 0.60 -16.80 -5.49
CA GLY A 17 0.76 -15.91 -4.35
C GLY A 17 1.62 -14.68 -4.69
N LEU A 18 2.76 -14.87 -5.36
CA LEU A 18 3.63 -13.77 -5.78
C LEU A 18 2.94 -12.83 -6.78
N THR A 19 2.24 -13.37 -7.78
CA THR A 19 1.46 -12.57 -8.74
C THR A 19 0.40 -11.73 -8.03
N GLY A 20 -0.31 -12.33 -7.07
CA GLY A 20 -1.33 -11.64 -6.28
C GLY A 20 -0.76 -10.51 -5.42
N ILE A 21 0.39 -10.72 -4.78
CA ILE A 21 1.12 -9.67 -4.04
C ILE A 21 1.51 -8.54 -4.99
N VAL A 22 2.11 -8.84 -6.15
CA VAL A 22 2.54 -7.81 -7.10
C VAL A 22 1.37 -6.97 -7.60
N LEU A 23 0.25 -7.60 -8.00
CA LEU A 23 -0.95 -6.89 -8.47
C LEU A 23 -1.60 -6.03 -7.38
N SER A 24 -1.56 -6.51 -6.14
CA SER A 24 -2.04 -5.79 -4.95
C SER A 24 -1.20 -4.53 -4.70
N TYR A 25 0.12 -4.67 -4.63
CA TYR A 25 1.03 -3.54 -4.34
C TYR A 25 1.24 -2.60 -5.54
N SER A 26 0.88 -3.02 -6.76
CA SER A 26 0.92 -2.15 -7.95
C SER A 26 -0.32 -1.28 -8.11
N GLY A 27 -1.31 -1.37 -7.21
CA GLY A 27 -2.55 -0.58 -7.29
C GLY A 27 -3.46 -0.96 -8.47
N ILE A 28 -3.19 -2.05 -9.20
CA ILE A 28 -4.01 -2.40 -10.38
C ILE A 28 -5.37 -2.98 -9.97
N ALA A 29 -5.51 -3.45 -8.72
CA ALA A 29 -6.73 -4.06 -8.20
C ALA A 29 -7.22 -3.37 -6.92
N HIS A 30 -7.66 -2.11 -7.04
CA HIS A 30 -8.17 -1.30 -5.92
C HIS A 30 -9.36 -1.93 -5.16
N THR A 31 -10.17 -2.79 -5.80
CA THR A 31 -11.35 -3.43 -5.19
C THR A 31 -11.05 -4.64 -4.29
N PHE A 32 -9.79 -5.05 -4.17
CA PHE A 32 -9.37 -6.27 -3.45
C PHE A 32 -8.42 -6.00 -2.25
N ILE A 33 -8.23 -4.72 -1.90
CA ILE A 33 -7.16 -4.25 -1.03
C ILE A 33 -7.21 -4.87 0.39
N ASP A 34 -8.39 -5.12 0.94
CA ASP A 34 -8.50 -5.48 2.36
C ASP A 34 -8.34 -6.99 2.67
N GLY A 35 -8.36 -7.86 1.66
CA GLY A 35 -8.34 -9.32 1.89
C GLY A 35 -7.41 -10.12 0.98
N LEU A 36 -7.22 -9.67 -0.26
CA LEU A 36 -6.46 -10.44 -1.25
C LEU A 36 -4.97 -10.50 -0.89
N HIS A 37 -4.46 -9.50 -0.17
CA HIS A 37 -3.05 -9.37 0.20
C HIS A 37 -2.64 -10.47 1.18
N ALA A 38 -3.49 -10.68 2.19
CA ALA A 38 -3.30 -11.73 3.18
C ALA A 38 -3.44 -13.12 2.56
N LEU A 39 -4.44 -13.32 1.69
CA LEU A 39 -4.66 -14.60 1.03
C LEU A 39 -3.51 -14.96 0.07
N THR A 40 -3.07 -14.01 -0.74
CA THR A 40 -1.98 -14.22 -1.71
C THR A 40 -0.62 -14.34 -1.01
N GLY A 41 -0.40 -13.59 0.07
CA GLY A 41 0.72 -13.78 0.99
C GLY A 41 0.75 -15.17 1.61
N LEU A 42 -0.40 -15.67 2.07
CA LEU A 42 -0.52 -17.00 2.66
C LEU A 42 -0.27 -18.11 1.62
N LEU A 43 -0.83 -17.97 0.41
CA LEU A 43 -0.57 -18.88 -0.71
C LEU A 43 0.90 -18.91 -1.10
N PHE A 44 1.54 -17.74 -1.13
CA PHE A 44 2.98 -17.63 -1.38
C PHE A 44 3.77 -18.41 -0.32
N PHE A 45 3.45 -18.20 0.96
CA PHE A 45 4.14 -18.86 2.07
C PHE A 45 3.97 -20.39 2.07
N PHE A 46 2.75 -20.89 1.91
CA PHE A 46 2.50 -22.33 1.79
C PHE A 46 3.15 -22.93 0.55
N GLY A 47 3.17 -22.18 -0.56
CA GLY A 47 3.89 -22.56 -1.76
C GLY A 47 5.38 -22.78 -1.50
N LEU A 48 6.03 -21.85 -0.79
CA LEU A 48 7.44 -21.97 -0.42
C LEU A 48 7.70 -23.17 0.50
N ILE A 49 6.78 -23.48 1.42
CA ILE A 49 6.90 -24.64 2.32
C ILE A 49 6.88 -25.94 1.50
N PHE A 50 5.88 -26.13 0.64
CA PHE A 50 5.77 -27.36 -0.16
C PHE A 50 6.90 -27.48 -1.18
N MET A 51 7.27 -26.36 -1.81
CA MET A 51 8.39 -26.34 -2.73
C MET A 51 9.71 -26.68 -2.03
N GLY A 52 9.96 -26.09 -0.85
CA GLY A 52 11.13 -26.39 -0.02
C GLY A 52 11.17 -27.85 0.41
N ALA A 53 10.06 -28.38 0.92
CA ALA A 53 9.94 -29.79 1.32
C ALA A 53 10.19 -30.74 0.14
N GLY A 54 9.59 -30.49 -1.02
CA GLY A 54 9.76 -31.34 -2.20
C GLY A 54 11.18 -31.32 -2.78
N ILE A 55 11.88 -30.19 -2.69
CA ILE A 55 13.30 -30.06 -3.07
C ILE A 55 14.19 -30.83 -2.08
N LEU A 56 13.93 -30.73 -0.77
CA LEU A 56 14.71 -31.41 0.26
C LEU A 56 14.54 -32.94 0.23
N ASP A 57 13.34 -33.43 -0.12
CA ASP A 57 13.00 -34.86 -0.14
C ASP A 57 13.62 -35.63 -1.34
N GLY A 58 14.06 -34.94 -2.39
CA GLY A 58 14.56 -35.64 -3.58
C GLY A 58 15.53 -34.90 -4.49
N GLY A 59 15.94 -33.70 -4.10
CA GLY A 59 16.81 -32.81 -4.87
C GLY A 59 16.06 -32.01 -5.92
N VAL A 60 16.78 -31.41 -6.87
CA VAL A 60 16.20 -30.75 -8.05
C VAL A 60 16.57 -31.58 -9.28
N SER A 61 15.61 -31.83 -10.17
CA SER A 61 15.91 -32.52 -11.43
C SER A 61 16.93 -31.75 -12.26
N THR A 62 18.02 -32.42 -12.64
CA THR A 62 19.12 -31.82 -13.42
C THR A 62 18.95 -31.97 -14.93
N SER A 63 17.80 -32.49 -15.38
CA SER A 63 17.52 -32.72 -16.80
C SER A 63 17.49 -31.40 -17.58
N ASN A 64 17.87 -31.45 -18.87
CA ASN A 64 17.85 -30.27 -19.73
C ASN A 64 16.42 -29.72 -19.91
N ARG A 65 15.40 -30.58 -19.89
CA ARG A 65 13.99 -30.16 -19.95
C ARG A 65 13.62 -29.36 -18.70
N THR A 66 13.99 -29.84 -17.52
CA THR A 66 13.74 -29.13 -16.26
C THR A 66 14.44 -27.77 -16.24
N LYS A 67 15.70 -27.69 -16.66
CA LYS A 67 16.43 -26.42 -16.75
C LYS A 67 15.74 -25.42 -17.69
N ALA A 68 15.27 -25.89 -18.85
CA ALA A 68 14.54 -25.04 -19.80
C ALA A 68 13.21 -24.54 -19.20
N THR A 69 12.43 -25.41 -18.55
CA THR A 69 11.18 -25.03 -17.90
C THR A 69 11.42 -24.00 -16.78
N VAL A 70 12.41 -24.24 -15.91
CA VAL A 70 12.77 -23.31 -14.83
C VAL A 70 13.19 -21.94 -15.39
N LEU A 71 13.99 -21.92 -16.46
CA LEU A 71 14.39 -20.66 -17.11
C LEU A 71 13.19 -19.89 -17.68
N VAL A 72 12.23 -20.56 -18.30
CA VAL A 72 11.01 -19.91 -18.81
C VAL A 72 10.20 -19.31 -17.65
N VAL A 73 10.03 -20.04 -16.56
CA VAL A 73 9.30 -19.54 -15.38
C VAL A 73 10.01 -18.33 -14.76
N ILE A 74 11.33 -18.38 -14.59
CA ILE A 74 12.12 -17.25 -14.09
C ILE A 74 11.99 -16.04 -15.03
N ALA A 75 12.07 -16.25 -16.35
CA ALA A 75 11.93 -15.16 -17.32
C ALA A 75 10.55 -14.50 -17.27
N ILE A 76 9.48 -15.28 -17.08
CA ILE A 76 8.12 -14.76 -16.90
C ILE A 76 8.02 -13.94 -15.61
N ILE A 77 8.51 -14.47 -14.48
CA ILE A 77 8.49 -13.76 -13.19
C ILE A 77 9.28 -12.45 -13.27
N LEU A 78 10.48 -12.47 -13.85
CA LEU A 78 11.28 -11.26 -14.04
C LEU A 78 10.62 -10.26 -15.00
N GLY A 79 9.95 -10.75 -16.04
CA GLY A 79 9.20 -9.90 -16.97
C GLY A 79 8.04 -9.16 -16.30
N PHE A 80 7.19 -9.88 -15.56
CA PHE A 80 6.10 -9.27 -14.79
C PHE A 80 6.61 -8.41 -13.63
N GLY A 81 7.66 -8.84 -12.94
CA GLY A 81 8.30 -8.08 -11.88
C GLY A 81 8.89 -6.76 -12.39
N ALA A 82 9.52 -6.75 -13.56
CA ALA A 82 10.01 -5.52 -14.19
C ALA A 82 8.85 -4.63 -14.69
N ALA A 83 7.78 -5.22 -15.23
CA ALA A 83 6.61 -4.48 -15.66
C ALA A 83 5.92 -3.74 -14.50
N ALA A 84 5.96 -4.30 -13.27
CA ALA A 84 5.40 -3.66 -12.09
C ALA A 84 6.04 -2.30 -11.73
N PHE A 85 7.24 -2.01 -12.23
CA PHE A 85 7.89 -0.70 -12.06
C PHE A 85 7.50 0.32 -13.14
N ILE A 86 6.92 -0.11 -14.25
CA ILE A 86 6.59 0.77 -15.36
C ILE A 86 5.30 1.53 -14.99
N GLY A 87 5.44 2.81 -14.67
CA GLY A 87 4.31 3.68 -14.32
C GLY A 87 3.80 3.53 -12.89
N SER A 88 4.60 2.96 -11.97
CA SER A 88 4.21 2.90 -10.55
C SER A 88 4.60 4.18 -9.81
N GLU A 89 3.66 4.78 -9.08
CA GLU A 89 3.88 5.91 -8.16
C GLU A 89 4.24 5.45 -6.72
N SER A 90 4.30 4.13 -6.48
CA SER A 90 4.50 3.57 -5.14
C SER A 90 5.92 3.80 -4.61
N THR A 91 6.03 4.55 -3.51
CA THR A 91 7.30 4.78 -2.78
C THR A 91 7.82 3.53 -2.08
N THR A 92 6.97 2.53 -1.85
CA THR A 92 7.32 1.29 -1.16
C THR A 92 7.88 0.20 -2.07
N LEU A 93 7.52 0.23 -3.36
CA LEU A 93 7.89 -0.80 -4.34
C LEU A 93 9.43 -0.95 -4.50
N PRO A 94 10.23 0.15 -4.62
CA PRO A 94 11.69 0.03 -4.69
C PRO A 94 12.30 -0.60 -3.44
N THR A 95 11.75 -0.31 -2.26
CA THR A 95 12.22 -0.86 -0.98
C THR A 95 11.97 -2.36 -0.90
N VAL A 96 10.75 -2.80 -1.23
CA VAL A 96 10.37 -4.22 -1.26
C VAL A 96 11.25 -4.99 -2.25
N ALA A 97 11.45 -4.44 -3.45
CA ALA A 97 12.31 -5.08 -4.43
C ALA A 97 13.79 -5.12 -4.02
N GLY A 98 14.29 -4.07 -3.37
CA GLY A 98 15.62 -4.03 -2.77
C GLY A 98 15.82 -5.15 -1.75
N LEU A 99 14.83 -5.38 -0.88
CA LEU A 99 14.85 -6.49 0.09
C LEU A 99 14.83 -7.86 -0.60
N LEU A 100 14.00 -8.04 -1.62
CA LEU A 100 13.96 -9.29 -2.40
C LEU A 100 15.29 -9.57 -3.09
N ILE A 101 15.92 -8.55 -3.69
CA ILE A 101 17.25 -8.66 -4.32
C ILE A 101 18.31 -9.01 -3.27
N MET A 102 18.26 -8.37 -2.10
CA MET A 102 19.18 -8.59 -0.98
C MET A 102 19.14 -10.04 -0.47
N VAL A 103 17.99 -10.72 -0.55
CA VAL A 103 17.86 -12.13 -0.15
C VAL A 103 18.18 -13.09 -1.32
N THR A 104 17.73 -12.77 -2.53
CA THR A 104 17.83 -13.68 -3.69
C THR A 104 19.25 -13.83 -4.22
N ILE A 105 20.02 -12.73 -4.35
CA ILE A 105 21.39 -12.77 -4.88
C ILE A 105 22.30 -13.65 -4.01
N PRO A 106 22.38 -13.45 -2.68
CA PRO A 106 23.19 -14.32 -1.82
C PRO A 106 22.73 -15.78 -1.87
N GLY A 107 21.42 -16.02 -1.89
CA GLY A 107 20.85 -17.37 -1.98
C GLY A 107 21.35 -18.12 -3.22
N ILE A 108 21.28 -17.48 -4.39
CA ILE A 108 21.75 -18.08 -5.65
C ILE A 108 23.26 -18.33 -5.63
N ILE A 109 24.05 -17.36 -5.16
CA ILE A 109 25.51 -17.45 -5.15
C ILE A 109 25.98 -18.54 -4.18
N ILE A 110 25.42 -18.59 -2.98
CA ILE A 110 25.76 -19.60 -1.96
C ILE A 110 25.37 -20.99 -2.47
N ALA A 111 24.17 -21.14 -3.06
CA ALA A 111 23.73 -22.41 -3.64
C ALA A 111 24.66 -22.88 -4.78
N TYR A 112 25.05 -21.97 -5.68
CA TYR A 112 26.00 -22.27 -6.76
C TYR A 112 27.37 -22.70 -6.21
N MET A 113 27.90 -21.95 -5.24
CA MET A 113 29.19 -22.26 -4.63
C MET A 113 29.17 -23.59 -3.87
N ALA A 114 28.08 -23.91 -3.17
CA ALA A 114 27.93 -25.19 -2.51
C ALA A 114 28.01 -26.38 -3.48
N MET A 115 27.55 -26.21 -4.71
CA MET A 115 27.62 -27.25 -5.75
C MET A 115 28.95 -27.29 -6.50
N LYS A 116 29.55 -26.14 -6.83
CA LYS A 116 30.70 -26.06 -7.75
C LYS A 116 32.03 -25.78 -7.09
N MET A 117 32.03 -25.07 -5.97
CA MET A 117 33.23 -24.61 -5.28
C MET A 117 33.04 -24.62 -3.76
N PRO A 118 32.85 -25.81 -3.15
CA PRO A 118 32.43 -25.93 -1.75
C PRO A 118 33.45 -25.31 -0.77
N GLN A 119 34.74 -25.26 -1.13
CA GLN A 119 35.76 -24.61 -0.30
C GLN A 119 35.50 -23.11 -0.05
N TYR A 120 34.74 -22.43 -0.91
CA TYR A 120 34.49 -20.99 -0.80
C TYR A 120 33.14 -20.63 -0.16
N VAL A 121 32.28 -21.61 0.17
CA VAL A 121 30.95 -21.35 0.74
C VAL A 121 31.04 -20.57 2.06
N LYS A 122 31.91 -21.00 2.97
CA LYS A 122 32.09 -20.35 4.28
C LYS A 122 32.59 -18.90 4.16
N PRO A 123 33.70 -18.61 3.45
CA PRO A 123 34.18 -17.23 3.34
C PRO A 123 33.18 -16.32 2.59
N VAL A 124 32.53 -16.81 1.53
CA VAL A 124 31.56 -15.99 0.79
C VAL A 124 30.27 -15.78 1.56
N GLY A 125 29.79 -16.79 2.29
CA GLY A 125 28.65 -16.65 3.19
C GLY A 125 28.91 -15.60 4.28
N LEU A 126 30.12 -15.57 4.85
CA LEU A 126 30.50 -14.53 5.81
C LEU A 126 30.48 -13.14 5.17
N ILE A 127 30.98 -12.98 3.94
CA ILE A 127 30.93 -11.69 3.22
C ILE A 127 29.49 -11.19 3.09
N PHE A 128 28.55 -12.06 2.70
CA PHE A 128 27.14 -11.66 2.60
C PHE A 128 26.52 -11.32 3.95
N ILE A 129 26.82 -12.08 5.01
CA ILE A 129 26.33 -11.77 6.36
C ILE A 129 26.82 -10.38 6.81
N PHE A 130 28.10 -10.08 6.61
CA PHE A 130 28.65 -8.76 6.95
C PHE A 130 28.08 -7.65 6.06
N ALA A 131 27.94 -7.89 4.76
CA ALA A 131 27.39 -6.89 3.82
C ALA A 131 25.92 -6.57 4.14
N ILE A 132 25.09 -7.58 4.43
CA ILE A 132 23.70 -7.40 4.84
C ILE A 132 23.64 -6.72 6.21
N GLY A 133 24.43 -7.17 7.18
CA GLY A 133 24.49 -6.55 8.50
C GLY A 133 24.91 -5.08 8.43
N LEU A 134 25.91 -4.75 7.61
CA LEU A 134 26.32 -3.37 7.34
C LEU A 134 25.21 -2.60 6.64
N GLY A 135 24.57 -3.17 5.62
CA GLY A 135 23.45 -2.56 4.91
C GLY A 135 22.27 -2.21 5.83
N ILE A 136 21.87 -3.15 6.70
CA ILE A 136 20.82 -2.93 7.72
C ILE A 136 21.28 -1.86 8.72
N THR A 137 22.52 -1.93 9.21
CA THR A 137 23.05 -0.95 10.18
C THR A 137 23.14 0.44 9.57
N VAL A 138 23.50 0.57 8.31
CA VAL A 138 23.51 1.83 7.57
C VAL A 138 22.08 2.30 7.31
N PHE A 139 21.17 1.42 6.92
CA PHE A 139 19.77 1.76 6.67
C PHE A 139 19.07 2.27 7.93
N PHE A 140 19.22 1.59 9.08
CA PHE A 140 18.67 2.06 10.36
C PHE A 140 19.49 3.19 10.99
N GLY A 141 20.82 3.15 10.86
CA GLY A 141 21.72 4.16 11.41
C GLY A 141 21.56 5.51 10.71
N PHE A 142 21.55 5.54 9.39
CA PHE A 142 21.25 6.76 8.61
C PHE A 142 19.74 6.99 8.43
N GLY A 143 18.88 5.99 8.64
CA GLY A 143 17.44 6.20 8.69
C GLY A 143 16.97 6.88 9.97
N ILE A 144 17.64 6.62 11.11
CA ILE A 144 17.32 7.22 12.42
C ILE A 144 18.21 8.44 12.71
N LEU A 145 19.48 8.45 12.29
CA LEU A 145 20.48 9.50 12.58
C LEU A 145 21.09 10.14 11.33
N GLY A 146 20.58 9.84 10.14
CA GLY A 146 21.11 10.43 8.90
C GLY A 146 20.85 11.94 8.83
N PRO A 147 21.50 12.63 7.88
CA PRO A 147 21.38 14.08 7.75
C PRO A 147 20.01 14.44 7.17
N THR A 148 18.98 14.36 8.01
CA THR A 148 17.69 14.97 7.77
C THR A 148 17.86 16.48 8.01
N GLY A 149 18.25 17.20 6.96
CA GLY A 149 18.13 18.67 6.89
C GLY A 149 19.38 19.46 6.48
N TYR A 150 20.61 18.94 6.63
CA TYR A 150 21.82 19.77 6.47
C TYR A 150 22.56 19.66 5.12
N LEU A 151 22.21 18.67 4.28
CA LEU A 151 22.79 18.51 2.94
C LEU A 151 21.88 19.02 1.82
N LEU A 152 20.69 19.49 2.18
CA LEU A 152 19.94 20.37 1.33
C LEU A 152 20.54 21.77 1.52
N PRO A 153 20.84 22.52 0.45
CA PRO A 153 20.88 23.97 0.59
C PRO A 153 19.59 24.38 1.32
N GLU A 154 19.69 25.36 2.20
CA GLU A 154 18.56 26.13 2.72
C GLU A 154 17.92 26.93 1.56
N ALA A 155 17.49 26.20 0.54
CA ALA A 155 16.73 26.64 -0.59
C ALA A 155 15.29 26.30 -0.23
N VAL A 156 14.67 27.29 0.42
CA VAL A 156 13.23 27.51 0.50
C VAL A 156 12.55 26.40 1.33
N GLU A 157 12.23 26.60 2.61
CA GLU A 157 10.91 27.16 3.02
C GLU A 157 9.87 27.32 1.89
N GLU A 158 9.74 26.35 0.99
CA GLU A 158 8.62 26.24 0.05
C GLU A 158 7.99 24.85 0.25
N ALA A 159 6.74 24.89 0.71
CA ALA A 159 5.80 23.79 0.83
C ALA A 159 6.09 22.75 1.92
N VAL A 160 6.29 23.20 3.16
CA VAL A 160 5.30 22.76 4.15
C VAL A 160 4.02 23.42 3.64
N GLU A 161 3.21 22.69 2.87
CA GLU A 161 1.78 22.91 2.96
C GLU A 161 1.44 22.56 4.42
N GLU A 162 1.72 23.50 5.30
CA GLU A 162 0.70 23.92 6.21
C GLU A 162 -0.43 24.17 5.24
N ILE A 163 -1.38 23.24 5.19
CA ILE A 163 -2.72 23.55 4.77
C ILE A 163 -3.18 24.61 5.78
N VAL A 164 -2.62 25.82 5.70
CA VAL A 164 -3.45 26.98 5.47
C VAL A 164 -4.22 26.54 4.24
N GLN A 165 -5.34 25.84 4.48
CA GLN A 165 -6.50 25.97 3.62
C GLN A 165 -6.51 27.47 3.37
N GLU A 166 -6.15 27.89 2.15
CA GLU A 166 -6.67 29.15 1.67
C GLU A 166 -8.13 29.05 2.04
N ILE A 167 -8.55 29.78 3.08
CA ILE A 167 -9.94 29.74 3.52
C ILE A 167 -10.66 30.13 2.26
N PRO A 168 -11.32 29.20 1.56
CA PRO A 168 -11.70 29.50 0.19
C PRO A 168 -12.64 30.69 0.30
N GLU A 169 -12.42 31.70 -0.53
CA GLU A 169 -13.17 32.96 -0.47
C GLU A 169 -14.63 32.67 -0.84
N GLY A 170 -15.41 32.23 0.14
CA GLY A 170 -16.72 31.67 -0.06
C GLY A 170 -17.48 31.59 1.26
N LYS A 171 -18.80 31.57 1.18
CA LYS A 171 -19.65 31.40 2.36
C LYS A 171 -19.41 30.00 2.93
N ILE A 172 -19.11 29.92 4.23
CA ILE A 172 -18.95 28.63 4.91
C ILE A 172 -20.33 28.01 5.14
N PHE A 173 -20.51 26.80 4.64
CA PHE A 173 -21.60 25.89 4.99
C PHE A 173 -21.07 24.89 6.03
N ALA A 174 -21.50 25.02 7.28
CA ALA A 174 -21.01 24.19 8.37
C ALA A 174 -21.84 22.91 8.53
N ILE A 175 -21.15 21.79 8.69
CA ILE A 175 -21.70 20.47 9.02
C ILE A 175 -21.00 19.98 10.30
N SER A 176 -21.77 19.52 11.26
CA SER A 176 -21.25 18.96 12.51
C SER A 176 -21.29 17.44 12.47
N ILE A 177 -20.19 16.79 12.83
CA ILE A 177 -20.22 15.39 13.28
C ILE A 177 -20.63 15.43 14.75
N LEU A 178 -21.77 14.84 15.08
CA LEU A 178 -22.43 15.00 16.37
C LEU A 178 -21.77 14.16 17.46
N ALA A 179 -21.83 14.65 18.70
CA ALA A 179 -21.36 13.90 19.86
C ALA A 179 -22.18 12.60 20.03
N GLY A 180 -21.49 11.47 20.19
CA GLY A 180 -22.10 10.15 20.27
C GLY A 180 -22.54 9.56 18.93
N SER A 181 -22.15 10.15 17.80
CA SER A 181 -22.46 9.64 16.45
C SER A 181 -21.82 8.27 16.17
N ALA A 182 -20.75 7.93 16.90
CA ALA A 182 -20.14 6.60 16.87
C ALA A 182 -21.01 5.46 17.41
N GLU A 183 -22.14 5.74 18.08
CA GLU A 183 -23.08 4.69 18.49
C GLU A 183 -24.18 4.53 17.45
N GLN A 184 -24.37 3.31 16.96
CA GLN A 184 -25.34 3.04 15.89
C GLN A 184 -26.77 3.39 16.32
N GLY A 185 -27.46 4.20 15.51
CA GLY A 185 -28.83 4.64 15.75
C GLY A 185 -28.94 6.02 16.42
N ASN A 186 -27.81 6.61 16.83
CA ASN A 186 -27.77 8.04 17.16
C ASN A 186 -27.72 8.89 15.88
N PRO A 187 -28.14 10.16 15.95
CA PRO A 187 -27.86 11.14 14.90
C PRO A 187 -26.35 11.29 14.68
N ASP A 188 -25.94 11.42 13.42
CA ASP A 188 -24.55 11.37 12.99
C ASP A 188 -24.02 12.73 12.52
N TYR A 189 -24.63 13.30 11.48
CA TYR A 189 -24.27 14.58 10.90
C TYR A 189 -25.42 15.59 11.05
N ASP A 190 -25.09 16.87 11.22
CA ASP A 190 -26.07 17.96 11.21
C ASP A 190 -25.59 19.12 10.30
N PRO A 191 -26.33 19.47 9.23
CA PRO A 191 -27.53 18.78 8.75
C PRO A 191 -27.20 17.42 8.11
N ASP A 192 -28.16 16.49 8.18
CA ASP A 192 -28.12 15.17 7.52
C ASP A 192 -28.18 15.28 5.98
N VAL A 193 -28.90 16.31 5.48
CA VAL A 193 -28.91 16.70 4.07
C VAL A 193 -28.58 18.18 3.96
N GLY A 194 -27.40 18.49 3.42
CA GLY A 194 -26.93 19.86 3.23
C GLY A 194 -27.16 20.34 1.80
N THR A 195 -27.96 21.39 1.59
CA THR A 195 -28.08 22.06 0.28
C THR A 195 -27.13 23.23 0.19
N ILE A 196 -26.23 23.21 -0.78
CA ILE A 196 -25.05 24.06 -0.85
C ILE A 196 -24.98 24.71 -2.23
N SER A 197 -24.96 26.05 -2.26
CA SER A 197 -24.74 26.78 -3.50
C SER A 197 -23.27 26.65 -3.94
N LYS A 198 -23.04 26.29 -5.20
CA LYS A 198 -21.69 26.20 -5.77
C LYS A 198 -20.91 27.51 -5.57
N GLY A 199 -19.63 27.39 -5.21
CA GLY A 199 -18.77 28.50 -4.78
C GLY A 199 -18.74 28.73 -3.27
N SER A 200 -19.41 27.89 -2.49
CA SER A 200 -19.33 27.85 -1.02
C SER A 200 -18.23 26.89 -0.54
N VAL A 201 -17.85 27.03 0.72
CA VAL A 201 -16.91 26.13 1.40
C VAL A 201 -17.68 25.24 2.34
N ILE A 202 -17.56 23.94 2.19
CA ILE A 202 -18.21 22.98 3.08
C ILE A 202 -17.23 22.67 4.21
N GLN A 203 -17.63 22.94 5.44
CA GLN A 203 -16.81 22.68 6.63
C GLN A 203 -17.44 21.60 7.48
N TRP A 204 -16.80 20.44 7.58
CA TRP A 204 -17.11 19.46 8.61
C TRP A 204 -16.29 19.74 9.86
N THR A 205 -16.90 19.62 11.03
CA THR A 205 -16.21 19.71 12.33
C THR A 205 -16.52 18.47 13.16
N ASN A 206 -15.48 17.81 13.66
CA ASN A 206 -15.66 16.69 14.57
C ASN A 206 -15.99 17.18 15.98
N ASN A 207 -17.27 17.22 16.34
CA ASN A 207 -17.71 17.56 17.70
C ASN A 207 -17.97 16.31 18.56
N ASP A 208 -17.58 15.13 18.08
CA ASP A 208 -17.55 13.91 18.88
C ASP A 208 -16.19 13.75 19.61
N GLU A 209 -16.14 12.81 20.56
CA GLU A 209 -14.92 12.51 21.32
C GLU A 209 -14.02 11.47 20.64
N VAL A 210 -14.54 10.77 19.63
CA VAL A 210 -13.80 9.73 18.89
C VAL A 210 -13.46 10.16 17.47
N MET A 211 -12.56 9.41 16.83
CA MET A 211 -12.12 9.67 15.47
C MET A 211 -13.22 9.35 14.45
N HIS A 212 -13.33 10.19 13.43
CA HIS A 212 -14.30 10.05 12.34
C HIS A 212 -13.66 10.36 10.98
N THR A 213 -14.41 10.15 9.91
CA THR A 213 -14.05 10.57 8.55
C THR A 213 -15.28 11.15 7.85
N VAL A 214 -15.04 11.86 6.76
CA VAL A 214 -16.02 12.34 5.79
C VAL A 214 -15.51 11.90 4.42
N THR A 215 -16.10 10.83 3.91
CA THR A 215 -15.59 10.14 2.72
C THR A 215 -16.74 9.86 1.76
N SER A 216 -16.61 10.23 0.49
CA SER A 216 -17.64 9.97 -0.53
C SER A 216 -17.94 8.46 -0.63
N SER A 217 -19.22 8.09 -0.57
CA SER A 217 -19.61 6.70 -0.34
C SER A 217 -19.60 5.84 -1.62
N LEU A 218 -20.07 6.39 -2.74
CA LEU A 218 -20.27 5.65 -3.99
C LEU A 218 -18.96 5.20 -4.64
N ASP A 219 -17.90 5.95 -4.42
CA ASP A 219 -16.57 5.77 -5.01
C ASP A 219 -15.47 5.62 -3.95
N PHE A 220 -15.86 5.41 -2.69
CA PHE A 220 -14.95 5.13 -1.57
C PHE A 220 -13.83 6.17 -1.41
N GLY A 221 -14.19 7.46 -1.51
CA GLY A 221 -13.28 8.57 -1.28
C GLY A 221 -12.55 9.12 -2.50
N GLU A 222 -12.82 8.59 -3.71
CA GLU A 222 -12.23 9.13 -4.95
C GLU A 222 -12.68 10.59 -5.21
N THR A 223 -13.94 10.95 -4.92
CA THR A 223 -14.44 12.33 -5.06
C THR A 223 -13.93 13.22 -3.91
N PHE A 224 -14.06 12.77 -2.66
CA PHE A 224 -13.46 13.47 -1.52
C PHE A 224 -13.25 12.51 -0.33
N ASP A 225 -12.13 12.71 0.38
CA ASP A 225 -11.82 11.99 1.61
C ASP A 225 -11.10 12.91 2.61
N SER A 226 -11.71 13.09 3.79
CA SER A 226 -11.09 13.86 4.87
C SER A 226 -9.88 13.17 5.51
N SER A 227 -9.63 11.89 5.20
CA SER A 227 -8.83 11.02 6.06
C SER A 227 -9.39 11.02 7.50
N ILE A 228 -8.54 10.80 8.50
CA ILE A 228 -8.93 10.80 9.92
C ILE A 228 -9.13 12.24 10.42
N LEU A 229 -10.28 12.47 11.04
CA LEU A 229 -10.58 13.66 11.85
C LEU A 229 -10.64 13.27 13.33
N ASN A 230 -9.66 13.73 14.12
CA ASN A 230 -9.69 13.66 15.57
C ASN A 230 -10.72 14.64 16.16
N ALA A 231 -11.03 14.51 17.45
CA ALA A 231 -11.94 15.40 18.14
C ALA A 231 -11.52 16.88 17.99
N GLY A 232 -12.45 17.73 17.54
CA GLY A 232 -12.25 19.16 17.30
C GLY A 232 -11.61 19.52 15.95
N GLU A 233 -11.12 18.53 15.19
CA GLU A 233 -10.54 18.78 13.86
C GLU A 233 -11.63 19.09 12.83
N LYS A 234 -11.19 19.73 11.73
CA LYS A 234 -12.07 20.22 10.67
C LYS A 234 -11.57 19.76 9.31
N PHE A 235 -12.51 19.52 8.42
CA PHE A 235 -12.27 19.28 7.01
C PHE A 235 -12.99 20.35 6.20
N LEU A 236 -12.30 20.99 5.24
CA LEU A 236 -12.90 21.92 4.30
C LEU A 236 -12.85 21.33 2.90
N LEU A 237 -13.93 21.49 2.16
CA LEU A 237 -14.04 21.16 0.74
C LEU A 237 -14.57 22.39 -0.01
N ASP A 238 -13.88 22.78 -1.09
CA ASP A 238 -14.40 23.81 -1.99
C ASP A 238 -15.46 23.18 -2.92
N SER A 239 -16.70 23.65 -2.83
CA SER A 239 -17.79 23.16 -3.69
C SER A 239 -17.56 23.45 -5.18
N ASN A 240 -16.60 24.30 -5.56
CA ASN A 240 -16.20 24.47 -6.96
C ASN A 240 -15.58 23.22 -7.57
N GLU A 241 -14.98 22.35 -6.75
CA GLU A 241 -14.38 21.08 -7.16
C GLU A 241 -15.44 20.01 -7.44
N LEU A 242 -16.69 20.24 -7.03
CA LEU A 242 -17.81 19.34 -7.23
C LEU A 242 -18.68 19.80 -8.41
N ASP A 243 -19.15 18.83 -9.20
CA ASP A 243 -20.22 19.06 -10.17
C ASP A 243 -21.56 19.32 -9.47
N ILE A 244 -22.50 19.94 -10.18
CA ILE A 244 -23.86 20.12 -9.67
C ILE A 244 -24.51 18.74 -9.55
N GLY A 245 -25.03 18.42 -8.37
CA GLY A 245 -25.54 17.08 -8.09
C GLY A 245 -25.63 16.75 -6.61
N SER A 246 -25.99 15.49 -6.32
CA SER A 246 -26.07 14.96 -4.96
C SER A 246 -24.89 14.04 -4.70
N TYR A 247 -24.23 14.21 -3.56
CA TYR A 247 -23.13 13.40 -3.10
C TYR A 247 -23.48 12.80 -1.75
N GLU A 248 -23.55 11.47 -1.69
CA GLU A 248 -23.64 10.73 -0.42
C GLU A 248 -22.22 10.51 0.12
N TYR A 249 -22.08 10.62 1.44
CA TYR A 249 -20.82 10.40 2.13
C TYR A 249 -21.06 9.64 3.43
N MET A 250 -20.02 8.97 3.90
CA MET A 250 -20.04 8.14 5.09
C MET A 250 -18.80 8.33 5.95
N CYS A 251 -18.86 7.86 7.19
CA CYS A 251 -17.68 7.62 8.00
C CYS A 251 -17.16 6.20 7.77
N VAL A 252 -15.89 6.06 7.35
CA VAL A 252 -15.26 4.74 7.12
C VAL A 252 -15.09 3.95 8.42
N VAL A 253 -14.86 4.64 9.54
CA VAL A 253 -14.71 4.02 10.88
C VAL A 253 -16.06 3.52 11.41
N HIS A 254 -17.15 4.24 11.09
CA HIS A 254 -18.50 3.96 11.56
C HIS A 254 -19.47 3.94 10.36
N PRO A 255 -19.51 2.86 9.56
CA PRO A 255 -20.18 2.85 8.24
C PRO A 255 -21.71 3.04 8.24
N TRP A 256 -22.35 3.08 9.41
CA TRP A 256 -23.76 3.45 9.54
C TRP A 256 -23.99 4.96 9.57
N MET A 257 -22.94 5.76 9.75
CA MET A 257 -23.01 7.21 9.66
C MET A 257 -23.00 7.59 8.18
N VAL A 258 -24.14 8.06 7.66
CA VAL A 258 -24.34 8.35 6.24
C VAL A 258 -25.19 9.60 6.11
N ALA A 259 -24.68 10.58 5.37
CA ALA A 259 -25.36 11.82 5.08
C ALA A 259 -25.12 12.23 3.62
N SER A 260 -25.75 13.34 3.20
CA SER A 260 -25.60 13.83 1.83
C SER A 260 -25.45 15.34 1.74
N ILE A 261 -24.75 15.78 0.70
CA ILE A 261 -24.72 17.17 0.25
C ILE A 261 -25.30 17.27 -1.15
N VAL A 262 -26.04 18.34 -1.41
CA VAL A 262 -26.61 18.67 -2.72
C VAL A 262 -26.00 19.98 -3.18
N ILE A 263 -25.21 19.93 -4.24
CA ILE A 263 -24.60 21.11 -4.87
C ILE A 263 -25.56 21.66 -5.91
N GLU A 264 -26.02 22.88 -5.71
CA GLU A 264 -26.93 23.60 -6.60
C GLU A 264 -26.24 24.75 -7.32
N GLU A 265 -26.89 25.28 -8.36
CA GLU A 265 -26.43 26.50 -9.04
C GLU A 265 -26.22 27.65 -8.04
N PRO A 266 -25.22 28.52 -8.28
CA PRO A 266 -24.99 29.68 -7.44
C PRO A 266 -26.24 30.57 -7.46
N VAL A 267 -26.67 31.02 -6.29
CA VAL A 267 -27.77 31.99 -6.17
C VAL A 267 -27.19 33.36 -6.53
N GLU A 268 -27.59 33.93 -7.67
CA GLU A 268 -27.24 35.31 -8.10
C GLU A 268 -27.70 36.39 -7.11
#